data_AF-A0A914PJE8-F1
#
_entry.id   AF-A0A914PJE8-F1
#
_cell.length_a   1.000
_cell.length_b   1.000
_cell.length_c   1.000
_cell.angle_alpha   90.00
_cell.angle_beta   90.00
_cell.angle_gamma   90.00
#
_symmetry.space_group_name_H-M   'P 1'
#
loop_
_entity.id
_entity.type
_entity.pdbx_description
1 polymer ?
#
loop_
_entity_poly.entity_id
_entity_poly.type
_entity_poly.pdbx_seq_one_letter_code
_entity_poly.pdbx_strand_id
1 'polypeptide(L)'
;MIEEVQFGGFGSITGKVDVEIKMNHEGEVNRARYMPQNPQLIATKSPSSDVFLFDYTKHPSVPGTDRTCRPQLRLRGHTKEGYGLSWNTNIPGHLLSASDDTTVCLWDVQASTAQGNFLDAKTIFKGHTAVVEDVAWHVLHEDIFGSHMVQKLIV
;
A
#
# COMPACT_ATOMS: atom_id res chain seq x y z
N MET A 1 50.70 9.64 -39.62
CA MET A 1 49.43 10.33 -39.32
C MET A 1 48.44 9.22 -39.03
N ILE A 2 48.31 8.74 -37.79
CA ILE A 2 47.53 9.30 -36.68
C ILE A 2 46.21 9.92 -37.14
N GLU A 3 45.10 9.27 -36.81
CA GLU A 3 43.99 9.89 -36.10
C GLU A 3 43.21 8.79 -35.35
N GLU A 4 43.46 8.71 -34.04
CA GLU A 4 42.53 8.10 -33.11
C GLU A 4 41.31 9.03 -33.01
N VAL A 5 40.14 8.54 -33.39
CA VAL A 5 38.89 9.26 -33.10
C VAL A 5 38.38 8.77 -31.75
N GLN A 6 38.67 9.55 -30.73
CA GLN A 6 38.15 9.40 -29.38
C GLN A 6 36.70 9.93 -29.35
N PHE A 7 35.71 9.04 -29.25
CA PHE A 7 34.36 9.45 -28.85
C PHE A 7 34.18 9.28 -27.35
N GLY A 8 34.66 10.29 -26.60
CA GLY A 8 34.12 10.62 -25.30
C GLY A 8 32.75 11.27 -25.49
N GLY A 9 31.69 10.47 -25.45
CA GLY A 9 30.32 10.96 -25.47
C GLY A 9 29.64 10.63 -24.16
N PHE A 10 29.35 11.65 -23.33
CA PHE A 10 28.37 11.53 -22.26
C PHE A 10 26.99 11.32 -22.90
N GLY A 11 26.65 10.07 -23.19
CA GLY A 11 25.30 9.70 -23.60
C GLY A 11 24.36 10.00 -22.45
N SER A 12 23.60 11.10 -22.56
CA SER A 12 22.41 11.29 -21.77
C SER A 12 21.47 10.14 -22.12
N ILE A 13 21.39 9.14 -21.26
CA ILE A 13 20.34 8.13 -21.28
C ILE A 13 19.01 8.88 -21.08
N THR A 14 18.32 9.19 -22.17
CA THR A 14 16.96 9.70 -22.12
C THR A 14 16.05 8.53 -21.71
N GLY A 15 15.79 8.37 -20.42
CA GLY A 15 14.82 7.39 -19.92
C GLY A 15 13.42 7.81 -20.33
N LYS A 16 12.72 6.97 -21.12
CA LYS A 16 11.30 7.17 -21.42
C LYS A 16 10.46 6.62 -20.26
N VAL A 17 9.49 7.41 -19.80
CA VAL A 17 8.52 7.01 -18.78
C VAL A 17 7.15 6.89 -19.43
N ASP A 18 6.59 5.69 -19.40
CA ASP A 18 5.26 5.38 -19.93
C ASP A 18 4.37 4.81 -18.81
N VAL A 19 3.05 5.03 -18.90
CA VAL A 19 2.08 4.41 -17.99
C VAL A 19 1.59 3.12 -18.63
N GLU A 20 1.95 1.98 -18.05
CA GLU A 20 1.56 0.66 -18.58
C GLU A 20 0.15 0.25 -18.16
N ILE A 21 -0.24 0.55 -16.92
CA ILE A 21 -1.51 0.13 -16.33
C ILE A 21 -2.12 1.29 -15.57
N LYS A 22 -3.40 1.56 -15.82
CA LYS A 22 -4.21 2.50 -15.06
C LYS A 22 -5.47 1.81 -14.55
N MET A 23 -5.70 1.90 -13.24
CA MET A 23 -6.88 1.34 -12.59
C MET A 23 -7.74 2.46 -12.01
N ASN A 24 -9.06 2.32 -12.10
CA ASN A 24 -9.98 3.22 -11.40
C ASN A 24 -9.87 2.97 -9.89
N HIS A 25 -9.78 4.05 -9.12
CA HIS A 25 -9.64 4.03 -7.67
C HIS A 25 -10.69 4.95 -7.04
N GLU A 26 -11.17 4.59 -5.84
CA GLU A 26 -12.15 5.38 -5.09
C GLU A 26 -11.41 6.43 -4.25
N GLY A 27 -11.52 7.69 -4.64
CA GLY A 27 -10.73 8.77 -4.04
C GLY A 27 -9.26 8.75 -4.46
N GLU A 28 -8.48 9.66 -3.88
CA GLU A 28 -7.03 9.71 -4.07
C GLU A 28 -6.32 8.53 -3.40
N VAL A 29 -5.10 8.26 -3.85
CA VAL A 29 -4.25 7.19 -3.30
C VAL A 29 -3.29 7.82 -2.30
N ASN A 30 -3.61 7.72 -1.02
CA ASN A 30 -2.77 8.24 0.07
C ASN A 30 -1.42 7.50 0.15
N ARG A 31 -1.46 6.19 -0.08
CA ARG A 31 -0.27 5.32 -0.13
C ARG A 31 -0.57 4.05 -0.92
N ALA A 32 0.39 3.57 -1.71
CA ALA A 32 0.34 2.27 -2.37
C ALA A 32 1.59 1.44 -2.03
N ARG A 33 1.43 0.15 -1.74
CA ARG A 33 2.53 -0.78 -1.47
C ARG A 33 2.23 -2.16 -2.07
N TYR A 34 3.20 -2.71 -2.81
CA TYR A 34 3.11 -4.08 -3.30
C TYR A 34 3.42 -5.09 -2.20
N MET A 35 2.82 -6.27 -2.26
CA MET A 35 3.13 -7.38 -1.36
C MET A 35 4.49 -7.99 -1.75
N PRO A 36 5.50 -8.04 -0.86
CA PRO A 36 6.85 -8.51 -1.20
C PRO A 36 6.90 -9.91 -1.81
N GLN A 37 6.04 -10.82 -1.33
CA GLN A 37 6.00 -12.21 -1.77
C GLN A 37 5.12 -12.42 -3.01
N ASN A 38 4.28 -11.44 -3.37
CA ASN A 38 3.51 -11.42 -4.61
C ASN A 38 3.37 -9.97 -5.13
N PRO A 39 4.32 -9.48 -5.94
CA PRO A 39 4.32 -8.09 -6.41
C PRO A 39 3.12 -7.70 -7.28
N GLN A 40 2.32 -8.67 -7.75
CA GLN A 40 1.07 -8.41 -8.48
C GLN A 40 0.00 -7.78 -7.60
N LEU A 41 0.06 -8.05 -6.29
CA LEU A 41 -0.86 -7.52 -5.30
C LEU A 41 -0.36 -6.19 -4.75
N ILE A 42 -1.22 -5.17 -4.81
CA ILE A 42 -0.97 -3.81 -4.33
C ILE A 42 -2.07 -3.46 -3.33
N ALA A 43 -1.67 -3.15 -2.09
CA ALA A 43 -2.56 -2.51 -1.13
C ALA A 43 -2.48 -0.99 -1.28
N THR A 44 -3.62 -0.33 -1.10
CA THR A 44 -3.75 1.12 -1.20
C THR A 44 -4.61 1.70 -0.07
N LYS A 45 -4.20 2.86 0.41
CA LYS A 45 -4.99 3.70 1.32
C LYS A 45 -5.69 4.79 0.52
N SER A 46 -6.88 5.15 0.97
CA SER A 46 -7.73 6.20 0.40
C SER A 46 -8.22 7.14 1.51
N PRO A 47 -8.90 8.25 1.16
CA PRO A 47 -9.64 9.08 2.12
C PRO A 47 -10.84 8.38 2.78
N SER A 48 -11.16 7.15 2.38
CA SER A 48 -12.16 6.33 3.06
C SER A 48 -11.55 5.53 4.21
N SER A 49 -12.40 4.92 5.03
CA SER A 49 -11.97 3.98 6.08
C SER A 49 -11.41 2.66 5.55
N ASP A 50 -11.70 2.32 4.30
CA ASP A 50 -11.32 1.04 3.72
C ASP A 50 -9.89 1.09 3.18
N VAL A 51 -9.18 -0.03 3.32
CA VAL A 51 -7.93 -0.30 2.57
C VAL A 51 -8.30 -1.16 1.38
N PHE A 52 -7.80 -0.83 0.18
CA PHE A 52 -8.11 -1.59 -1.03
C PHE A 52 -6.95 -2.49 -1.42
N LEU A 53 -7.25 -3.71 -1.85
CA LEU A 53 -6.30 -4.64 -2.45
C LEU A 53 -6.60 -4.80 -3.94
N PHE A 54 -5.58 -4.59 -4.76
CA PHE A 54 -5.63 -4.75 -6.21
C PHE A 54 -4.64 -5.81 -6.69
N ASP A 55 -5.07 -6.66 -7.59
CA ASP A 55 -4.25 -7.54 -8.42
C ASP A 55 -4.21 -6.91 -9.81
N TYR A 56 -3.15 -6.17 -10.13
CA TYR A 56 -3.14 -5.38 -11.36
C TYR A 56 -3.22 -6.22 -12.63
N THR A 57 -2.89 -7.53 -12.56
CA THR A 57 -2.98 -8.45 -13.70
C THR A 57 -4.41 -8.82 -14.06
N LYS A 58 -5.36 -8.63 -13.14
CA LYS A 58 -6.80 -8.87 -13.33
C LYS A 58 -7.55 -7.63 -13.80
N HIS A 59 -6.83 -6.56 -14.10
CA HIS A 59 -7.38 -5.31 -14.60
C HIS A 59 -6.90 -5.04 -16.03
N PRO A 60 -7.74 -4.46 -16.90
CA PRO A 60 -7.26 -3.98 -18.19
C PRO A 60 -6.24 -2.86 -18.00
N SER A 61 -5.26 -2.75 -18.90
CA SER A 61 -4.24 -1.69 -18.87
C SER A 61 -4.86 -0.29 -18.98
N VAL A 62 -5.97 -0.19 -19.71
CA VAL A 62 -6.79 1.03 -19.83
C VAL A 62 -8.12 0.79 -19.11
N PRO A 63 -8.50 1.61 -18.13
CA PRO A 63 -9.72 1.40 -17.37
C PRO A 63 -10.95 1.77 -18.19
N GLY A 64 -12.08 1.12 -17.88
CA GLY A 64 -13.37 1.44 -18.48
C GLY A 64 -13.85 2.86 -18.16
N THR A 65 -14.75 3.37 -19.00
CA THR A 65 -15.31 4.73 -18.87
C THR A 65 -16.32 4.88 -17.74
N ASP A 66 -16.76 3.77 -17.14
CA ASP A 66 -17.71 3.75 -16.02
C ASP A 66 -17.10 4.33 -14.73
N ARG A 67 -15.78 4.52 -14.68
CA ARG A 67 -15.01 5.05 -13.54
C ARG A 67 -15.20 4.23 -12.26
N THR A 68 -15.69 3.01 -12.36
CA THR A 68 -15.98 2.16 -11.21
C THR A 68 -14.67 1.59 -10.65
N CYS A 69 -14.45 1.77 -9.34
CA CYS A 69 -13.36 1.13 -8.61
C CYS A 69 -13.71 -0.34 -8.34
N ARG A 70 -12.84 -1.28 -8.76
CA ARG A 70 -13.09 -2.74 -8.70
C ARG A 70 -11.97 -3.49 -7.96
N PRO A 71 -11.73 -3.22 -6.67
CA PRO A 71 -10.68 -3.92 -5.93
C PRO A 71 -11.02 -5.40 -5.76
N GLN A 72 -9.99 -6.25 -5.64
CA GLN A 72 -10.16 -7.66 -5.29
C GLN A 72 -10.68 -7.80 -3.86
N LEU A 73 -10.15 -6.99 -2.93
CA LEU A 73 -10.65 -6.93 -1.55
C LEU A 73 -10.78 -5.48 -1.05
N ARG A 74 -11.82 -5.24 -0.25
CA ARG A 74 -12.00 -4.10 0.65
C ARG A 74 -11.72 -4.56 2.07
N LEU A 75 -10.63 -4.07 2.65
CA LEU A 75 -10.22 -4.43 4.00
C LEU A 75 -10.84 -3.43 4.98
N ARG A 76 -11.73 -3.94 5.83
CA ARG A 76 -12.50 -3.15 6.80
C ARG A 76 -11.91 -3.30 8.20
N GLY A 77 -12.05 -2.26 9.01
CA GLY A 77 -11.62 -2.27 10.41
C GLY A 77 -11.42 -0.87 10.96
N HIS A 78 -10.89 0.03 10.13
CA HIS A 78 -10.81 1.45 10.46
C HIS A 78 -12.17 2.15 10.35
N THR A 79 -12.25 3.33 10.95
CA THR A 79 -13.42 4.23 10.91
C THR A 79 -13.10 5.58 10.26
N LYS A 80 -11.82 5.83 9.97
CA LYS A 80 -11.33 7.03 9.28
C LYS A 80 -10.23 6.66 8.29
N GLU A 81 -9.81 7.63 7.49
CA GLU A 81 -8.67 7.48 6.60
C GLU A 81 -7.34 7.27 7.35
N GLY A 82 -6.26 7.12 6.59
CA GLY A 82 -4.91 7.13 7.14
C GLY A 82 -3.84 6.93 6.07
N TYR A 83 -2.58 7.00 6.49
CA TYR A 83 -1.44 6.96 5.58
C TYR A 83 -0.55 5.73 5.78
N GLY A 84 -0.33 5.30 7.02
CA GLY A 84 0.51 4.14 7.32
C GLY A 84 0.01 2.85 6.66
N LEU A 85 0.92 2.14 6.00
CA LEU A 85 0.64 0.90 5.27
C LEU A 85 1.93 0.08 5.13
N SER A 86 1.95 -1.14 5.67
CA SER A 86 3.15 -1.97 5.69
C SER A 86 2.83 -3.46 5.56
N TRP A 87 3.40 -4.10 4.53
CA TRP A 87 3.36 -5.55 4.36
C TRP A 87 4.44 -6.22 5.20
N ASN A 88 4.11 -7.35 5.81
CA ASN A 88 5.09 -8.20 6.48
C ASN A 88 5.95 -8.91 5.43
N THR A 89 7.27 -8.84 5.55
CA THR A 89 8.20 -9.50 4.62
C THR A 89 8.41 -10.98 4.94
N ASN A 90 8.11 -11.40 6.17
CA ASN A 90 8.33 -12.75 6.66
C ASN A 90 7.05 -13.60 6.55
N ILE A 91 5.87 -13.02 6.81
CA ILE A 91 4.58 -13.70 6.71
C ILE A 91 3.80 -13.18 5.48
N PRO A 92 3.62 -14.01 4.43
CA PRO A 92 2.83 -13.64 3.27
C PRO A 92 1.40 -13.23 3.65
N GLY A 93 0.92 -12.12 3.10
CA GLY A 93 -0.47 -11.70 3.23
C GLY A 93 -0.78 -10.91 4.50
N HIS A 94 0.15 -10.82 5.46
CA HIS A 94 0.00 -9.96 6.62
C HIS A 94 0.24 -8.49 6.26
N LEU A 95 -0.78 -7.67 6.47
CA LEU A 95 -0.77 -6.23 6.18
C LEU A 95 -1.16 -5.43 7.42
N LEU A 96 -0.36 -4.42 7.75
CA LEU A 96 -0.71 -3.40 8.73
C LEU A 96 -1.17 -2.13 8.03
N SER A 97 -2.14 -1.43 8.62
CA SER A 97 -2.36 -0.02 8.32
C SER A 97 -2.63 0.82 9.57
N ALA A 98 -2.28 2.10 9.47
CA ALA A 98 -2.53 3.12 10.48
C ALA A 98 -3.69 4.03 10.05
N SER A 99 -4.31 4.71 11.03
CA SER A 99 -5.45 5.60 10.78
C SER A 99 -5.57 6.74 11.81
N ASP A 100 -6.26 7.78 11.36
CA ASP A 100 -6.76 8.91 12.12
C ASP A 100 -7.77 8.53 13.21
N ASP A 101 -8.27 7.30 13.17
CA ASP A 101 -9.11 6.73 14.23
C ASP A 101 -8.34 6.24 15.46
N THR A 102 -7.04 6.55 15.50
CA THR A 102 -6.10 6.21 16.58
C THR A 102 -5.80 4.71 16.71
N THR A 103 -6.10 3.91 15.69
CA THR A 103 -5.86 2.47 15.72
C THR A 103 -4.86 2.02 14.64
N VAL A 104 -4.32 0.82 14.86
CA VAL A 104 -3.60 0.06 13.85
C VAL A 104 -4.40 -1.21 13.57
N CYS A 105 -4.67 -1.52 12.31
CA CYS A 105 -5.35 -2.74 11.91
C CYS A 105 -4.37 -3.71 11.26
N LEU A 106 -4.57 -5.00 11.54
CA LEU A 106 -3.89 -6.14 10.91
C LEU A 106 -4.89 -6.97 10.12
N TRP A 107 -4.56 -7.28 8.88
CA TRP A 107 -5.27 -8.26 8.06
C TRP A 107 -4.35 -9.38 7.62
N ASP A 108 -4.94 -10.55 7.40
CA ASP A 108 -4.36 -11.66 6.68
C ASP A 108 -5.14 -11.82 5.37
N VAL A 109 -4.63 -11.26 4.28
CA VAL A 109 -5.37 -11.21 3.00
C VAL A 109 -5.42 -12.55 2.26
N GLN A 110 -4.70 -13.57 2.76
CA GLN A 110 -4.75 -14.92 2.23
C GLN A 110 -5.69 -15.83 3.02
N ALA A 111 -6.19 -15.36 4.18
CA ALA A 111 -7.15 -16.12 4.97
C ALA A 111 -8.45 -16.34 4.18
N SER A 112 -8.98 -17.57 4.25
CA SER A 112 -10.29 -17.95 3.67
C SER A 112 -11.47 -17.43 4.49
N THR A 113 -11.41 -16.17 4.93
CA THR A 113 -12.44 -15.52 5.77
C THR A 113 -13.13 -14.35 5.07
N ALA A 114 -12.73 -14.01 3.85
CA ALA A 114 -13.38 -12.98 3.06
C ALA A 114 -14.84 -13.36 2.76
N GLN A 115 -15.76 -12.42 3.02
CA GLN A 115 -17.18 -12.56 2.68
C GLN A 115 -17.48 -11.69 1.47
N GLY A 116 -17.57 -12.33 0.30
CA GLY A 116 -17.58 -11.62 -0.97
C GLY A 116 -16.23 -10.93 -1.20
N ASN A 117 -16.25 -9.61 -1.44
CA ASN A 117 -15.04 -8.82 -1.65
C ASN A 117 -14.62 -8.04 -0.39
N PHE A 118 -15.14 -8.40 0.79
CA PHE A 118 -14.82 -7.72 2.05
C PHE A 118 -14.04 -8.63 2.98
N LEU A 119 -13.03 -8.07 3.65
CA LEU A 119 -12.25 -8.76 4.68
C LEU A 119 -12.15 -7.87 5.92
N ASP A 120 -12.64 -8.36 7.06
CA ASP A 120 -12.55 -7.64 8.32
C ASP A 120 -11.19 -7.83 8.99
N ALA A 121 -10.76 -6.84 9.78
CA ALA A 121 -9.47 -6.88 10.47
C ALA A 121 -9.35 -8.10 11.37
N LYS A 122 -8.24 -8.84 11.22
CA LYS A 122 -7.85 -9.94 12.10
C LYS A 122 -7.57 -9.42 13.52
N THR A 123 -6.97 -8.25 13.63
CA THR A 123 -6.69 -7.60 14.93
C THR A 123 -6.73 -6.09 14.78
N ILE A 124 -7.23 -5.41 15.81
CA ILE A 124 -7.24 -3.94 15.91
C ILE A 124 -6.50 -3.55 17.19
N PHE A 125 -5.34 -2.92 17.05
CA PHE A 125 -4.53 -2.43 18.16
C PHE A 125 -4.97 -1.02 18.56
N LYS A 126 -5.33 -0.84 19.83
CA LYS A 126 -5.88 0.40 20.39
C LYS A 126 -4.97 1.04 21.45
N GLY A 127 -3.65 0.94 21.24
CA GLY A 127 -2.66 1.44 22.20
C GLY A 127 -2.39 2.95 22.09
N HIS A 128 -2.66 3.56 20.94
CA HIS A 128 -2.41 4.99 20.71
C HIS A 128 -3.57 5.86 21.19
N THR A 129 -3.25 7.07 21.64
CA THR A 129 -4.22 8.07 22.13
C THR A 129 -4.40 9.25 21.17
N ALA A 130 -3.73 9.21 20.01
CA ALA A 130 -3.79 10.20 18.95
C ALA A 130 -3.73 9.51 17.58
N VAL A 131 -3.86 10.30 16.51
CA VAL A 131 -3.75 9.84 15.11
C VAL A 131 -2.46 9.04 14.91
N VAL A 132 -2.58 7.85 14.32
CA VAL A 132 -1.44 7.01 13.99
C VAL A 132 -1.01 7.32 12.56
N GLU A 133 0.17 7.88 12.40
CA GLU A 133 0.69 8.40 11.13
C GLU A 133 1.30 7.29 10.28
N ASP A 134 2.13 6.44 10.90
CA ASP A 134 2.83 5.38 10.18
C ASP A 134 2.99 4.10 11.00
N VAL A 135 3.16 3.00 10.28
CA VAL A 135 3.40 1.64 10.78
C VAL A 135 4.45 0.98 9.91
N ALA A 136 5.33 0.18 10.53
CA ALA A 136 6.34 -0.58 9.81
C ALA A 136 6.60 -1.91 10.51
N TRP A 137 6.49 -3.00 9.76
CA TRP A 137 6.98 -4.31 10.22
C TRP A 137 8.49 -4.31 10.41
N HIS A 138 8.95 -5.04 11.41
CA HIS A 138 10.36 -5.37 11.54
C HIS A 138 10.76 -6.37 10.47
N VAL A 139 11.87 -6.11 9.77
CA VAL A 139 12.26 -6.91 8.59
C VAL A 139 12.74 -8.33 8.94
N LEU A 140 13.24 -8.56 10.17
CA LEU A 140 13.75 -9.87 10.63
C LEU A 140 12.84 -10.61 11.61
N HIS A 141 11.90 -9.92 12.24
CA HIS A 141 11.07 -10.49 13.30
C HIS A 141 9.62 -10.35 12.90
N GLU A 142 8.98 -11.49 12.64
CA GLU A 142 7.66 -11.54 12.03
C GLU A 142 6.53 -10.99 12.89
N ASP A 143 6.71 -10.98 14.23
CA ASP A 143 5.72 -10.52 15.20
C ASP A 143 5.98 -9.10 15.73
N ILE A 144 7.03 -8.43 15.26
CA ILE A 144 7.41 -7.09 15.74
C ILE A 144 7.09 -6.06 14.67
N PHE A 145 6.40 -4.98 15.07
CA PHE A 145 6.22 -3.79 14.25
C PHE A 145 6.34 -2.54 15.10
N GLY A 146 6.76 -1.45 14.46
CA GLY A 146 6.73 -0.10 15.01
C GLY A 146 5.49 0.65 14.55
N SER A 147 5.03 1.60 15.37
CA SER A 147 3.97 2.54 15.01
C SER A 147 4.25 3.90 15.62
N HIS A 148 3.92 4.96 14.89
CA HIS A 148 4.17 6.35 15.30
C HIS A 148 2.86 7.13 15.30
N MET A 149 2.57 7.83 16.39
CA MET A 149 1.42 8.73 16.51
C MET A 149 1.86 10.19 16.57
N VAL A 150 0.98 11.10 16.19
CA VAL A 150 1.22 12.54 16.34
C VAL A 150 1.50 12.87 17.79
N GLN A 151 2.71 13.37 18.07
CA GLN A 151 3.03 13.94 19.38
C GLN A 151 2.43 15.35 19.45
N LYS A 152 1.58 15.61 20.46
CA LYS A 152 1.35 16.99 20.89
C LYS A 152 2.63 17.46 21.58
N LEU A 153 3.45 18.21 20.85
CA LEU A 153 4.45 19.07 21.48
C LEU A 153 3.67 20.11 22.31
N ILE A 154 3.63 19.95 23.63
CA ILE A 154 3.23 21.02 24.53
C ILE A 154 4.49 21.86 24.72
N VAL A 155 4.47 23.08 24.19
CA VAL A 155 5.47 24.13 24.48
C VAL A 155 5.27 24.62 25.90
#